data_AF-A0AAI8FHD5-F1
#
_entry.id   AF-A0AAI8FHD5-F1
#
_cell.length_a   1.000
_cell.length_b   1.000
_cell.length_c   1.000
_cell.angle_alpha   90.00
_cell.angle_beta   90.00
_cell.angle_gamma   90.00
#
_symmetry.space_group_name_H-M   'P 1'
#
loop_
_entity.id
_entity.type
_entity.pdbx_description
1 polymer ?
#
loop_
_entity_poly.entity_id
_entity_poly.type
_entity_poly.pdbx_seq_one_letter_code
_entity_poly.pdbx_strand_id
1 'polypeptide(L)' 'MDLPNHCDICKKARSTRKHQRCSKIRQQRMSVEWEAYMANVEAKKAQKGRRYAR' A
#
# COMPACT_ATOMS: atom_id res chain seq x y z
N MET A 1 -17.36 6.12 7.28
CA MET A 1 -16.32 6.81 6.50
C MET A 1 -16.91 7.18 5.16
N ASP A 2 -17.33 8.44 5.02
CA ASP A 2 -17.77 8.94 3.71
C ASP A 2 -16.58 8.98 2.77
N LEU A 3 -16.66 8.15 1.73
CA LEU A 3 -15.66 8.17 0.68
C LEU A 3 -15.84 9.47 -0.11
N PRO A 4 -14.76 10.19 -0.44
CA PRO A 4 -14.85 11.37 -1.28
C PRO A 4 -15.61 11.05 -2.56
N ASN A 5 -16.54 11.92 -2.95
CA ASN A 5 -17.34 11.76 -4.17
C ASN A 5 -16.47 11.69 -5.42
N HIS A 6 -15.23 12.14 -5.36
CA HIS A 6 -14.29 12.20 -6.47
C HIS A 6 -13.15 11.20 -6.24
N CYS A 7 -12.69 10.59 -7.33
CA CYS A 7 -11.55 9.70 -7.30
C CYS A 7 -10.29 10.51 -6.97
N ASP A 8 -9.55 10.09 -5.96
CA ASP A 8 -8.26 10.66 -5.59
C ASP A 8 -7.23 10.62 -6.73
N ILE A 9 -7.29 9.60 -7.59
CA ILE A 9 -6.36 9.37 -8.70
C ILE A 9 -6.73 10.19 -9.93
N CYS A 10 -7.95 10.06 -10.44
CA CYS A 10 -8.35 10.70 -11.71
C CYS A 10 -9.22 11.95 -11.53
N LYS A 11 -9.56 12.33 -10.29
CA LYS A 11 -10.37 13.49 -9.90
C LYS A 11 -11.81 13.52 -10.46
N LYS A 12 -12.22 12.50 -11.20
CA LYS A 12 -13.60 12.35 -11.69
C LYS A 12 -14.53 11.81 -10.61
N ALA A 13 -15.82 12.05 -10.75
CA ALA A 13 -16.83 11.51 -9.85
C ALA A 13 -16.79 9.97 -9.81
N ARG A 14 -16.74 9.38 -8.62
CA ARG A 14 -16.65 7.91 -8.41
C ARG A 14 -17.87 7.14 -8.90
N SER A 15 -18.99 7.82 -9.09
CA SER A 15 -20.21 7.30 -9.71
C SER A 15 -20.00 6.85 -11.16
N THR A 16 -18.95 7.32 -11.84
CA THR A 16 -18.65 6.90 -13.20
C THR A 16 -18.04 5.48 -13.23
N ARG A 17 -18.41 4.64 -14.22
CA ARG A 17 -17.91 3.25 -14.34
C ARG A 17 -16.47 3.12 -14.86
N LYS A 18 -15.69 4.20 -14.95
CA LYS A 18 -14.36 4.23 -15.61
C LYS A 18 -13.17 4.04 -14.66
N HIS A 19 -13.39 3.49 -13.46
CA HIS A 19 -12.37 3.44 -12.39
C HIS A 19 -11.55 2.16 -12.30
N GLN A 20 -11.68 1.22 -13.23
CA GLN A 20 -10.93 -0.06 -13.19
C GLN A 20 -9.41 0.16 -13.06
N ARG A 21 -8.84 1.06 -13.87
CA ARG A 21 -7.42 1.43 -13.78
C ARG A 21 -7.04 2.08 -12.45
N CYS A 22 -7.92 2.94 -11.91
CA CYS A 22 -7.68 3.62 -10.63
C CYS A 22 -7.70 2.62 -9.48
N SER A 23 -8.63 1.66 -9.49
CA SER A 23 -8.68 0.57 -8.50
C SER A 23 -7.41 -0.26 -8.52
N LYS A 24 -6.90 -0.62 -9.71
CA LYS A 24 -5.63 -1.35 -9.84
C LYS A 24 -4.45 -0.59 -9.26
N ILE A 25 -4.36 0.72 -9.51
CA ILE A 25 -3.30 1.58 -8.93
C ILE A 25 -3.38 1.60 -7.40
N ARG A 26 -4.60 1.68 -6.82
CA ARG A 26 -4.76 1.64 -5.36
C ARG A 26 -4.30 0.30 -4.78
N GLN A 27 -4.67 -0.81 -5.40
CA GLN A 27 -4.23 -2.14 -4.99
C GLN A 27 -2.70 -2.26 -5.07
N GLN A 28 -2.09 -1.75 -6.14
CA GLN A 28 -0.63 -1.73 -6.29
C GLN A 28 0.06 -0.91 -5.20
N ARG A 29 -0.44 0.30 -4.90
CA ARG A 29 0.10 1.12 -3.80
C ARG A 29 0.03 0.39 -2.47
N MET A 30 -1.08 -0.27 -2.19
CA MET A 30 -1.23 -1.06 -0.95
C MET A 30 -0.25 -2.24 -0.91
N SER A 31 0.03 -2.88 -2.05
CA SER A 31 1.08 -3.91 -2.16
C SER A 31 2.46 -3.36 -1.86
N VAL A 32 2.83 -2.21 -2.43
CA VAL A 32 4.14 -1.59 -2.22
C VAL A 32 4.34 -1.21 -0.75
N GLU A 33 3.34 -0.60 -0.11
CA GLU A 33 3.40 -0.28 1.32
C GLU A 33 3.56 -1.55 2.17
N TRP A 34 2.85 -2.63 1.79
CA TRP A 34 2.96 -3.92 2.46
C TRP A 34 4.34 -4.59 2.27
N GLU A 35 4.89 -4.56 1.06
CA GLU A 35 6.23 -5.05 0.76
C GLU A 35 7.30 -4.27 1.54
N ALA A 36 7.20 -2.95 1.60
CA ALA A 36 8.10 -2.10 2.38
C ALA A 36 8.01 -2.42 3.89
N TYR A 37 6.81 -2.68 4.41
CA TYR A 37 6.62 -3.11 5.79
C TYR A 37 7.29 -4.47 6.04
N MET A 38 7.07 -5.45 5.17
CA MET A 38 7.67 -6.78 5.30
C MET A 38 9.20 -6.73 5.24
N ALA A 39 9.77 -5.95 4.33
CA ALA A 39 11.22 -5.74 4.26
C ALA A 39 11.78 -5.14 5.56
N ASN A 40 11.07 -4.18 6.17
CA ASN A 40 11.44 -3.64 7.48
C ASN A 40 11.35 -4.69 8.60
N VAL A 41 10.34 -5.56 8.57
CA VAL A 41 10.20 -6.67 9.53
C VAL A 41 11.35 -7.66 9.38
N GLU A 42 11.70 -8.04 8.15
CA GLU A 42 12.83 -8.93 7.86
C GLU A 42 14.17 -8.32 8.29
N ALA A 43 14.41 -7.04 7.98
CA ALA A 43 15.60 -6.33 8.43
C ALA A 43 15.72 -6.31 9.97
N LYS A 44 14.59 -6.09 10.67
CA LYS A 44 14.54 -6.15 12.15
C LYS A 44 14.81 -7.56 12.67
N LYS A 45 14.28 -8.61 12.01
CA LYS A 45 14.57 -10.01 12.38
C LYS A 45 16.05 -10.34 12.19
N ALA A 46 16.65 -9.97 11.06
CA ALA A 46 18.07 -10.18 10.77
C ALA A 46 18.99 -9.49 11.79
N GLN A 47 18.65 -8.26 12.20
CA GLN A 47 19.39 -7.55 13.24
C GLN A 47 19.24 -8.21 14.63
N LYS A 48 18.05 -8.71 14.99
CA LYS A 48 17.85 -9.44 16.26
C LYS A 48 18.62 -10.75 16.31
N GLY A 49 18.70 -11.50 15.20
CA GLY A 49 19.50 -12.73 15.11
C GLY A 49 21.00 -12.48 15.36
N ARG A 50 21.53 -11.35 14.86
CA ARG A 50 22.92 -10.93 15.13
C ARG A 50 23.15 -10.46 16.57
N ARG A 51 22.10 -10.04 17.28
CA ARG A 51 22.20 -9.51 18.66
C ARG A 51 22.39 -10.61 19.72
N TYR A 52 22.04 -11.86 19.41
CA TYR A 52 22.21 -13.01 20.30
C TYR A 52 23.51 -13.81 20.04
N ALA A 53 24.38 -13.33 19.14
CA ALA A 53 25.67 -13.95 18.84
C ALA A 53 26.84 -13.23 19.56
N ARG A 54 26.65 -12.82 20.82
CA ARG A 54 27.68 -12.18 21.64
C ARG A 54 27.91 -12.93 22.94
#